data_AF-D6QZY7-F1
#
_entry.id   AF-D6QZY7-F1
#
_cell.length_a   1.000
_cell.length_b   1.000
_cell.length_c   1.000
_cell.angle_alpha   90.00
_cell.angle_beta   90.00
_cell.angle_gamma   90.00
#
_symmetry.space_group_name_H-M   'P 1'
#
loop_
_entity.id
_entity.type
_entity.pdbx_description
1 polymer ?
#
loop_
_entity_poly.entity_id
_entity_poly.type
_entity_poly.pdbx_seq_one_letter_code
_entity_poly.pdbx_strand_id
1 'polypeptide(L)'
;GICGDNHATCSCYCQNMAYGVKPPHIGEWIVNLGEAAEYMFDHNIFQENLVGVDYCEKMVSETNPAVLEKANNTEAPHAGDHGYRTVGDIMRALNPFTGDFYREALHVSRYTREMFCLMEGRHVHPSTLYPGGVGTVATIQLMTDYLTRLMRYVEFMKKVVPMHDDLFDFFYEALPGYEQVGLRRTLLGCWGSFQDPAVCNFNYKDMTAWGRAMFVTPGVVVDGKLVTNDLVDINLGIRILLGSSYYDDWTDQEMFVRNDPLGNPVDRRHPWNQHTNPHPQKRDLDDKYSWVMSPRWYDGQDHLALDTGGGPLARLWSTALSGLVDVGGYVKATGSSVQINLPKTALKGPVSLEWKIPVHGSNTLERNRARTYFQAYAAGCALYFAEKALEEIRAGRTKTWEKFEVPDEGIGCGFTEAVRGVLSHHMVIRDGKIANYHPYPPTPWNASPTDSYGTAGPYEDAVQNT
;
A
#
# COMPACT_ATOMS: atom_id res chain seq x y z
N GLY A 1 -7.77 -9.54 8.85
CA GLY A 1 -7.67 -8.69 10.05
C GLY A 1 -6.27 -8.17 10.31
N ILE A 2 -5.51 -7.82 9.27
CA ILE A 2 -4.22 -7.11 9.41
C ILE A 2 -4.29 -5.72 8.75
N CYS A 3 -5.08 -5.55 7.69
CA CYS A 3 -5.33 -4.31 6.95
C CYS A 3 -6.83 -3.94 6.90
N GLY A 4 -7.53 -4.07 8.02
CA GLY A 4 -8.97 -3.87 8.11
C GLY A 4 -9.38 -2.40 8.06
N ASP A 5 -8.52 -1.54 8.59
CA ASP A 5 -8.54 -0.08 8.54
C ASP A 5 -8.48 0.46 7.11
N ASN A 6 -7.55 0.00 6.25
CA ASN A 6 -7.52 0.44 4.85
C ASN A 6 -8.88 0.24 4.14
N HIS A 7 -9.56 -0.88 4.42
CA HIS A 7 -10.91 -1.14 3.91
C HIS A 7 -11.95 -0.19 4.50
N ALA A 8 -11.86 0.13 5.79
CA ALA A 8 -12.74 1.10 6.44
C ALA A 8 -12.54 2.50 5.84
N THR A 9 -11.29 2.92 5.62
CA THR A 9 -10.90 4.20 5.00
C THR A 9 -11.37 4.27 3.55
N CYS A 10 -11.07 3.25 2.73
CA CYS A 10 -11.55 3.20 1.35
C CYS A 10 -13.08 3.19 1.26
N SER A 11 -13.75 2.48 2.17
CA SER A 11 -15.21 2.52 2.30
C SER A 11 -15.72 3.91 2.65
N CYS A 12 -15.07 4.64 3.55
CA CYS A 12 -15.45 6.02 3.88
C CYS A 12 -15.24 6.95 2.68
N TYR A 13 -14.17 6.81 1.91
CA TYR A 13 -13.96 7.58 0.68
C TYR A 13 -15.06 7.30 -0.36
N CYS A 14 -15.42 6.04 -0.54
CA CYS A 14 -16.54 5.63 -1.41
C CYS A 14 -17.87 6.25 -0.97
N GLN A 15 -18.13 6.26 0.34
CA GLN A 15 -19.32 6.84 0.94
C GLN A 15 -19.33 8.37 0.84
N ASN A 16 -18.20 9.04 1.08
CA ASN A 16 -18.06 10.49 0.94
C ASN A 16 -18.44 10.96 -0.47
N MET A 17 -17.99 10.23 -1.49
CA MET A 17 -18.37 10.47 -2.88
C MET A 17 -19.86 10.28 -3.11
N ALA A 18 -20.42 9.15 -2.67
CA ALA A 18 -21.83 8.84 -2.88
C ALA A 18 -22.76 9.83 -2.15
N TYR A 19 -22.37 10.31 -0.98
CA TYR A 19 -23.18 11.21 -0.14
C TYR A 19 -22.92 12.69 -0.44
N GLY A 20 -21.94 12.99 -1.30
CA GLY A 20 -21.56 14.37 -1.62
C GLY A 20 -21.03 15.15 -0.41
N VAL A 21 -20.34 14.47 0.51
CA VAL A 21 -19.82 15.08 1.75
C VAL A 21 -18.29 15.20 1.72
N LYS A 22 -17.81 16.41 2.00
CA LYS A 22 -16.38 16.67 2.24
C LYS A 22 -16.12 16.74 3.75
N PRO A 23 -15.31 15.84 4.32
CA PRO A 23 -14.89 15.91 5.71
C PRO A 23 -14.04 17.16 6.01
N PRO A 24 -14.01 17.63 7.27
CA PRO A 24 -13.13 18.74 7.66
C PRO A 24 -11.64 18.39 7.48
N HIS A 25 -10.81 19.40 7.19
CA HIS A 25 -9.38 19.19 6.92
C HIS A 25 -8.64 18.44 8.04
N ILE A 26 -8.89 18.81 9.29
CA ILE A 26 -8.30 18.12 10.45
C ILE A 26 -8.75 16.64 10.54
N GLY A 27 -9.96 16.32 10.07
CA GLY A 27 -10.44 14.94 9.99
C GLY A 27 -9.57 14.12 9.04
N GLU A 28 -9.31 14.65 7.85
CA GLU A 28 -8.44 14.00 6.86
C GLU A 28 -6.98 13.91 7.30
N TRP A 29 -6.44 14.93 7.98
CA TRP A 29 -5.09 14.83 8.55
C TRP A 29 -4.99 13.74 9.62
N ILE A 30 -6.04 13.55 10.43
CA ILE A 30 -6.11 12.45 11.39
C ILE A 30 -6.16 11.10 10.68
N VAL A 31 -6.96 10.95 9.63
CA VAL A 31 -7.01 9.72 8.81
C VAL A 31 -5.63 9.43 8.20
N ASN A 32 -4.99 10.43 7.59
CA ASN A 32 -3.64 10.26 7.02
C ASN A 32 -2.60 9.86 8.09
N LEU A 33 -2.67 10.40 9.31
CA LEU A 33 -1.81 9.99 10.43
C LEU A 33 -2.10 8.54 10.88
N GLY A 34 -3.37 8.13 10.87
CA GLY A 34 -3.78 6.75 11.14
C GLY A 34 -3.23 5.76 10.12
N GLU A 35 -3.52 5.98 8.84
CA GLU A 35 -3.07 5.12 7.74
C GLU A 35 -1.53 5.12 7.60
N ALA A 36 -0.84 6.23 7.91
CA ALA A 36 0.62 6.24 7.97
C ALA A 36 1.16 5.36 9.09
N ALA A 37 0.51 5.36 10.26
CA ALA A 37 0.85 4.46 11.36
C ALA A 37 0.56 3.00 11.02
N GLU A 38 -0.49 2.71 10.25
CA GLU A 38 -0.74 1.38 9.71
C GLU A 38 0.43 0.92 8.82
N TYR A 39 0.87 1.73 7.85
CA TYR A 39 2.01 1.36 7.01
C TYR A 39 3.27 1.12 7.84
N MET A 40 3.56 2.00 8.81
CA MET A 40 4.71 1.83 9.72
C MET A 40 4.61 0.54 10.54
N PHE A 41 3.41 0.18 11.00
CA PHE A 41 3.17 -1.05 11.76
C PHE A 41 3.31 -2.30 10.90
N ASP A 42 2.50 -2.44 9.85
CA ASP A 42 2.38 -3.69 9.09
C ASP A 42 3.67 -3.96 8.33
N HIS A 43 4.27 -2.95 7.69
CA HIS A 43 5.55 -3.14 7.01
C HIS A 43 6.66 -3.60 7.97
N ASN A 44 6.76 -3.01 9.17
CA ASN A 44 7.74 -3.45 10.18
C ASN A 44 7.50 -4.91 10.57
N ILE A 45 6.29 -5.27 11.01
CA ILE A 45 6.07 -6.63 11.53
C ILE A 45 6.13 -7.68 10.42
N PHE A 46 5.66 -7.35 9.21
CA PHE A 46 5.70 -8.25 8.07
C PHE A 46 7.13 -8.45 7.58
N GLN A 47 7.90 -7.37 7.43
CA GLN A 47 9.27 -7.43 6.93
C GLN A 47 10.19 -8.12 7.93
N GLU A 48 10.10 -7.81 9.24
CA GLU A 48 11.09 -8.30 10.20
C GLU A 48 10.70 -9.61 10.88
N ASN A 49 9.40 -9.93 10.97
CA ASN A 49 8.93 -11.10 11.70
C ASN A 49 8.32 -12.20 10.84
N LEU A 50 8.07 -11.93 9.55
CA LEU A 50 7.58 -12.92 8.59
C LEU A 50 8.59 -13.11 7.44
N VAL A 51 8.77 -12.09 6.59
CA VAL A 51 9.69 -12.17 5.43
C VAL A 51 11.15 -12.32 5.85
N GLY A 52 11.58 -11.56 6.85
CA GLY A 52 12.97 -11.58 7.35
C GLY A 52 13.41 -12.95 7.88
N VAL A 53 12.47 -13.82 8.23
CA VAL A 53 12.76 -15.20 8.65
C VAL A 53 13.31 -16.03 7.49
N ASP A 54 12.93 -15.74 6.25
CA ASP A 54 13.49 -16.40 5.05
C ASP A 54 14.98 -16.06 4.87
N TYR A 55 15.44 -14.97 5.49
CA TYR A 55 16.81 -14.47 5.46
C TYR A 55 17.56 -14.66 6.78
N CYS A 56 16.96 -15.32 7.78
CA CYS A 56 17.62 -15.52 9.07
C CYS A 56 18.70 -16.60 9.01
N GLU A 57 19.64 -16.57 9.96
CA GLU A 57 20.75 -17.53 10.02
C GLU A 57 20.24 -18.97 9.97
N LYS A 58 19.19 -19.29 10.72
CA LYS A 58 18.63 -20.64 10.76
C LYS A 58 18.16 -21.09 9.37
N MET A 59 17.34 -20.30 8.69
CA MET A 59 16.83 -20.65 7.35
C MET A 59 17.95 -20.77 6.33
N VAL A 60 18.88 -19.81 6.33
CA VAL A 60 20.01 -19.81 5.38
C VAL A 60 20.95 -20.98 5.67
N SER A 61 21.15 -21.36 6.93
CA SER A 61 21.96 -22.53 7.29
C SER A 61 21.36 -23.85 6.81
N GLU A 62 20.04 -23.96 6.78
CA GLU A 62 19.32 -25.18 6.36
C GLU A 62 19.25 -25.31 4.83
N THR A 63 19.25 -24.19 4.11
CA THR A 63 19.03 -24.15 2.65
C THR A 63 20.30 -23.86 1.85
N ASN A 64 21.17 -22.97 2.33
CA ASN A 64 22.36 -22.48 1.65
C ASN A 64 23.55 -22.28 2.62
N PRO A 65 24.13 -23.35 3.21
CA PRO A 65 25.19 -23.24 4.21
C PRO A 65 26.41 -22.39 3.78
N ALA A 66 26.81 -22.50 2.50
CA ALA A 66 27.92 -21.73 1.95
C ALA A 66 27.64 -20.21 1.89
N VAL A 67 26.38 -19.82 1.71
CA VAL A 67 25.96 -18.41 1.75
C VAL A 67 26.09 -17.87 3.17
N LEU A 68 25.69 -18.64 4.19
CA LEU A 68 25.90 -18.24 5.58
C LEU A 68 27.38 -18.13 5.95
N GLU A 69 28.22 -19.05 5.48
CA GLU A 69 29.68 -18.95 5.66
C GLU A 69 30.24 -17.67 5.03
N LYS A 70 29.82 -17.34 3.81
CA LYS A 70 30.18 -16.07 3.17
C LYS A 70 29.70 -14.88 4.01
N ALA A 71 28.43 -14.88 4.45
CA ALA A 71 27.83 -13.81 5.24
C ALA A 71 28.60 -13.54 6.55
N ASN A 72 29.09 -14.60 7.21
CA ASN A 72 29.88 -14.50 8.43
C ASN A 72 31.24 -13.80 8.22
N ASN A 73 31.75 -13.81 7.00
CA ASN A 73 33.03 -13.21 6.61
C ASN A 73 32.88 -11.90 5.83
N THR A 74 31.65 -11.48 5.49
CA THR A 74 31.37 -10.23 4.78
C THR A 74 31.03 -9.12 5.77
N GLU A 75 31.86 -8.08 5.83
CA GLU A 75 31.56 -6.87 6.61
C GLU A 75 30.36 -6.13 6.01
N ALA A 76 29.48 -5.61 6.87
CA ALA A 76 28.31 -4.85 6.46
C ALA A 76 28.73 -3.39 6.11
N PRO A 77 28.51 -2.91 4.88
CA PRO A 77 28.92 -1.56 4.46
C PRO A 77 28.48 -0.43 5.40
N HIS A 78 27.32 -0.56 6.01
CA HIS A 78 26.72 0.42 6.90
C HIS A 78 26.75 -0.02 8.38
N ALA A 79 27.70 -0.87 8.78
CA ALA A 79 27.85 -1.36 10.15
C ALA A 79 27.83 -0.26 11.22
N GLY A 80 28.35 0.94 10.91
CA GLY A 80 28.32 2.10 11.81
C GLY A 80 26.91 2.68 12.05
N ASP A 81 25.98 2.47 11.12
CA ASP A 81 24.61 2.98 11.22
C ASP A 81 23.70 2.04 12.01
N HIS A 82 23.81 0.73 11.80
CA HIS A 82 22.91 -0.27 12.39
C HIS A 82 23.54 -1.15 13.49
N GLY A 83 24.87 -1.16 13.62
CA GLY A 83 25.59 -1.81 14.71
C GLY A 83 25.91 -3.29 14.52
N TYR A 84 25.69 -3.86 13.32
CA TYR A 84 26.05 -5.24 13.00
C TYR A 84 27.32 -5.22 12.16
N ARG A 85 28.37 -5.95 12.59
CA ARG A 85 29.67 -5.90 11.93
C ARG A 85 29.65 -6.66 10.59
N THR A 86 29.00 -7.82 10.56
CA THR A 86 28.89 -8.64 9.35
C THR A 86 27.44 -8.86 8.94
N VAL A 87 27.24 -9.26 7.68
CA VAL A 87 25.91 -9.65 7.20
C VAL A 87 25.38 -10.86 7.98
N GLY A 88 26.26 -11.79 8.36
CA GLY A 88 25.90 -12.92 9.23
C GLY A 88 25.34 -12.49 10.58
N ASP A 89 25.80 -11.36 11.14
CA ASP A 89 25.25 -10.80 12.38
C ASP A 89 23.81 -10.28 12.17
N ILE A 90 23.52 -9.69 11.01
CA ILE A 90 22.16 -9.29 10.62
C ILE A 90 21.25 -10.53 10.51
N MET A 91 21.72 -11.60 9.85
CA MET A 91 20.97 -12.86 9.72
C MET A 91 20.66 -13.48 11.09
N ARG A 92 21.59 -13.42 12.04
CA ARG A 92 21.37 -13.88 13.43
C ARG A 92 20.32 -13.05 14.16
N ALA A 93 20.36 -11.73 13.97
CA ALA A 93 19.42 -10.79 14.57
C ALA A 93 17.97 -11.02 14.12
N LEU A 94 17.78 -11.65 12.95
CA LEU A 94 16.49 -12.02 12.38
C LEU A 94 15.95 -13.39 12.84
N ASN A 95 16.73 -14.18 13.60
CA ASN A 95 16.28 -15.48 14.07
C ASN A 95 14.98 -15.36 14.92
N PRO A 96 13.95 -16.18 14.67
CA PRO A 96 12.68 -16.10 15.39
C PRO A 96 12.84 -16.19 16.91
N PHE A 97 12.30 -15.20 17.62
CA PHE A 97 12.31 -15.04 19.09
C PHE A 97 13.68 -14.87 19.76
N THR A 98 14.75 -15.44 19.21
CA THR A 98 16.11 -15.41 19.79
C THR A 98 16.95 -14.25 19.26
N GLY A 99 16.72 -13.84 18.00
CA GLY A 99 17.33 -12.66 17.40
C GLY A 99 16.87 -11.37 18.10
N ASP A 100 17.81 -10.46 18.33
CA ASP A 100 17.54 -9.19 18.99
C ASP A 100 16.69 -8.26 18.12
N PHE A 101 16.99 -8.14 16.83
CA PHE A 101 16.21 -7.32 15.89
C PHE A 101 14.79 -7.87 15.67
N TYR A 102 14.63 -9.20 15.60
CA TYR A 102 13.30 -9.83 15.57
C TYR A 102 12.45 -9.38 16.78
N ARG A 103 13.02 -9.39 17.99
CA ARG A 103 12.31 -8.94 19.20
C ARG A 103 12.10 -7.42 19.22
N GLU A 104 13.09 -6.65 18.79
CA GLU A 104 12.98 -5.18 18.67
C GLU A 104 11.79 -4.81 17.79
N ALA A 105 11.68 -5.41 16.60
CA ALA A 105 10.58 -5.18 15.67
C ALA A 105 9.20 -5.56 16.26
N LEU A 106 9.12 -6.60 17.10
CA LEU A 106 7.88 -6.92 17.84
C LEU A 106 7.49 -5.79 18.80
N HIS A 107 8.45 -5.16 19.49
CA HIS A 107 8.20 -3.99 20.34
C HIS A 107 7.82 -2.76 19.52
N VAL A 108 8.49 -2.54 18.38
CA VAL A 108 8.15 -1.47 17.43
C VAL A 108 6.70 -1.58 16.99
N SER A 109 6.28 -2.78 16.61
CA SER A 109 4.90 -3.06 16.19
C SER A 109 3.85 -2.64 17.23
N ARG A 110 4.19 -2.63 18.52
CA ARG A 110 3.24 -2.28 19.59
C ARG A 110 3.01 -0.78 19.64
N TYR A 111 4.09 0.00 19.73
CA TYR A 111 3.93 1.46 19.84
C TYR A 111 3.52 2.11 18.52
N THR A 112 3.79 1.49 17.36
CA THR A 112 3.21 1.94 16.08
C THR A 112 1.72 1.67 16.00
N ARG A 113 1.22 0.55 16.57
CA ARG A 113 -0.24 0.37 16.76
C ARG A 113 -0.83 1.33 17.78
N GLU A 114 -0.10 1.72 18.82
CA GLU A 114 -0.55 2.80 19.71
C GLU A 114 -0.72 4.12 18.93
N MET A 115 0.21 4.45 18.02
CA MET A 115 0.07 5.61 17.12
C MET A 115 -1.21 5.52 16.27
N PHE A 116 -1.49 4.35 15.70
CA PHE A 116 -2.73 4.09 14.97
C PHE A 116 -3.96 4.29 15.87
N CYS A 117 -3.98 3.68 17.07
CA CYS A 117 -5.11 3.77 17.99
C CYS A 117 -5.39 5.20 18.48
N LEU A 118 -4.36 6.06 18.56
CA LEU A 118 -4.56 7.48 18.86
C LEU A 118 -5.42 8.16 17.80
N MET A 119 -5.28 7.79 16.52
CA MET A 119 -5.98 8.41 15.39
C MET A 119 -7.31 7.74 15.08
N GLU A 120 -7.38 6.41 15.18
CA GLU A 120 -8.54 5.62 14.71
C GLU A 120 -9.24 4.79 15.81
N GLY A 121 -8.78 4.96 17.06
CA GLY A 121 -9.37 4.40 18.28
C GLY A 121 -8.86 3.01 18.66
N ARG A 122 -8.86 2.04 17.74
CA ARG A 122 -8.39 0.66 18.01
C ARG A 122 -7.95 -0.07 16.73
N HIS A 123 -6.95 -0.92 16.85
CA HIS A 123 -6.42 -1.73 15.74
C HIS A 123 -6.94 -3.18 15.78
N VAL A 124 -7.24 -3.85 14.66
CA VAL A 124 -7.18 -3.41 13.25
C VAL A 124 -8.52 -2.86 12.74
N HIS A 125 -9.56 -2.92 13.56
CA HIS A 125 -10.91 -2.53 13.18
C HIS A 125 -11.22 -1.18 13.80
N PRO A 126 -11.02 -0.07 13.06
CA PRO A 126 -11.13 1.26 13.63
C PRO A 126 -12.53 1.50 14.19
N SER A 127 -12.61 2.41 15.15
CA SER A 127 -13.87 2.70 15.87
C SER A 127 -14.31 4.14 15.78
N THR A 128 -13.42 5.05 15.36
CA THR A 128 -13.70 6.48 15.26
C THR A 128 -13.79 6.97 13.82
N LEU A 129 -13.72 6.07 12.83
CA LEU A 129 -13.81 6.41 11.42
C LEU A 129 -15.25 6.33 10.92
N TYR A 130 -15.72 7.37 10.22
CA TYR A 130 -17.09 7.46 9.69
C TYR A 130 -17.09 8.14 8.31
N PRO A 131 -18.13 7.94 7.48
CA PRO A 131 -18.39 8.87 6.37
C PRO A 131 -18.51 10.30 6.90
N GLY A 132 -17.90 11.26 6.22
CA GLY A 132 -17.88 12.66 6.64
C GLY A 132 -16.82 13.01 7.69
N GLY A 133 -15.98 12.08 8.16
CA GLY A 133 -14.79 12.38 8.97
C GLY A 133 -14.54 11.42 10.13
N VAL A 134 -14.10 11.94 11.28
CA VAL A 134 -13.72 11.12 12.44
C VAL A 134 -14.33 11.60 13.75
N GLY A 135 -14.55 10.67 14.67
CA GLY A 135 -14.91 10.92 16.07
C GLY A 135 -13.72 11.24 16.98
N THR A 136 -12.50 11.14 16.47
CA THR A 136 -11.26 11.43 17.21
C THR A 136 -11.18 12.90 17.60
N VAL A 137 -10.97 13.17 18.90
CA VAL A 137 -10.95 14.55 19.42
C VAL A 137 -9.58 15.19 19.16
N ALA A 138 -9.55 16.16 18.24
CA ALA A 138 -8.32 16.88 17.85
C ALA A 138 -7.80 17.77 19.00
N THR A 139 -6.71 17.35 19.66
CA THR A 139 -6.09 18.09 20.77
C THR A 139 -4.58 18.18 20.60
N ILE A 140 -3.94 19.15 21.29
CA ILE A 140 -2.47 19.22 21.36
C ILE A 140 -1.89 17.95 21.98
N GLN A 141 -2.52 17.41 23.04
CA GLN A 141 -2.07 16.20 23.70
C GLN A 141 -2.04 15.00 22.75
N LEU A 142 -3.11 14.82 21.96
CA LEU A 142 -3.19 13.77 20.94
C LEU A 142 -1.99 13.83 19.97
N MET A 143 -1.69 15.03 19.46
CA MET A 143 -0.60 15.23 18.52
C MET A 143 0.77 15.02 19.17
N THR A 144 0.98 15.44 20.41
CA THR A 144 2.24 15.18 21.13
C THR A 144 2.45 13.71 21.46
N ASP A 145 1.39 12.97 21.77
CA ASP A 145 1.44 11.53 22.05
C ASP A 145 1.82 10.73 20.80
N TYR A 146 1.29 11.14 19.64
CA TYR A 146 1.65 10.57 18.34
C TYR A 146 3.09 10.94 17.95
N LEU A 147 3.45 12.23 17.98
CA LEU A 147 4.79 12.73 17.60
C LEU A 147 5.91 12.09 18.43
N THR A 148 5.70 11.90 19.73
CA THR A 148 6.71 11.27 20.60
C THR A 148 7.03 9.83 20.16
N ARG A 149 6.03 9.09 19.67
CA ARG A 149 6.20 7.74 19.14
C ARG A 149 6.75 7.75 17.71
N LEU A 150 6.27 8.67 16.88
CA LEU A 150 6.77 8.89 15.52
C LEU A 150 8.28 9.15 15.53
N MET A 151 8.76 10.03 16.40
CA MET A 151 10.20 10.35 16.46
C MET A 151 11.08 9.16 16.86
N ARG A 152 10.56 8.20 17.65
CA ARG A 152 11.24 6.93 17.92
C ARG A 152 11.29 6.05 16.67
N TYR A 153 10.20 6.00 15.91
CA TYR A 153 10.17 5.26 14.64
C TYR A 153 11.07 5.91 13.56
N VAL A 154 11.14 7.24 13.51
CA VAL A 154 12.07 7.96 12.63
C VAL A 154 13.51 7.56 12.93
N GLU A 155 13.93 7.52 14.21
CA GLU A 155 15.27 7.07 14.59
C GLU A 155 15.52 5.60 14.24
N PHE A 156 14.51 4.74 14.45
CA PHE A 156 14.54 3.34 14.05
C PHE A 156 14.80 3.19 12.54
N MET A 157 14.08 3.94 11.68
CA MET A 157 14.26 3.85 10.24
C MET A 157 15.66 4.27 9.75
N LYS A 158 16.35 5.15 10.47
CA LYS A 158 17.76 5.50 10.16
C LYS A 158 18.73 4.33 10.37
N LYS A 159 18.35 3.34 11.17
CA LYS A 159 19.07 2.07 11.34
C LYS A 159 18.59 1.03 10.33
N VAL A 160 17.28 0.93 10.14
CA VAL A 160 16.67 -0.19 9.40
C VAL A 160 16.94 -0.12 7.90
N VAL A 161 16.81 1.06 7.28
CA VAL A 161 17.05 1.19 5.83
C VAL A 161 18.43 0.70 5.41
N PRO A 162 19.54 1.22 5.97
CA PRO A 162 20.87 0.74 5.59
C PRO A 162 21.12 -0.74 5.96
N MET A 163 20.52 -1.24 7.05
CA MET A 163 20.66 -2.65 7.43
C MET A 163 20.05 -3.60 6.40
N HIS A 164 18.89 -3.27 5.85
CA HIS A 164 18.29 -4.07 4.78
C HIS A 164 18.98 -3.89 3.44
N ASP A 165 19.49 -2.70 3.13
CA ASP A 165 20.34 -2.51 1.95
C ASP A 165 21.55 -3.45 2.01
N ASP A 166 22.27 -3.49 3.12
CA ASP A 166 23.41 -4.41 3.32
C ASP A 166 23.03 -5.88 3.18
N LEU A 167 21.87 -6.27 3.72
CA LEU A 167 21.37 -7.64 3.60
C LEU A 167 20.99 -7.98 2.15
N PHE A 168 20.22 -7.13 1.47
CA PHE A 168 19.72 -7.44 0.13
C PHE A 168 20.81 -7.33 -0.93
N ASP A 169 21.71 -6.35 -0.83
CA ASP A 169 22.89 -6.25 -1.70
C ASP A 169 23.77 -7.50 -1.56
N PHE A 170 23.98 -7.98 -0.32
CA PHE A 170 24.70 -9.22 -0.10
C PHE A 170 24.09 -10.42 -0.82
N PHE A 171 22.76 -10.56 -0.86
CA PHE A 171 22.14 -11.70 -1.56
C PHE A 171 22.38 -11.67 -3.07
N TYR A 172 22.38 -10.50 -3.70
CA TYR A 172 22.77 -10.37 -5.11
C TYR A 172 24.21 -10.82 -5.35
N GLU A 173 25.14 -10.48 -4.45
CA GLU A 173 26.54 -10.86 -4.58
C GLU A 173 26.83 -12.32 -4.20
N ALA A 174 26.11 -12.86 -3.21
CA ALA A 174 26.31 -14.20 -2.68
C ALA A 174 25.71 -15.28 -3.58
N LEU A 175 24.64 -14.95 -4.30
CA LEU A 175 23.95 -15.85 -5.21
C LEU A 175 23.82 -15.18 -6.59
N PRO A 176 24.85 -15.22 -7.46
CA PRO A 176 24.72 -14.67 -8.81
C PRO A 176 23.51 -15.26 -9.55
N GLY A 177 22.66 -14.39 -10.11
CA GLY A 177 21.38 -14.78 -10.73
C GLY A 177 20.17 -14.60 -9.82
N TYR A 178 20.34 -14.23 -8.54
CA TYR A 178 19.23 -14.01 -7.61
C TYR A 178 18.29 -12.88 -8.06
N GLU A 179 18.72 -12.01 -8.97
CA GLU A 179 17.89 -11.01 -9.62
C GLU A 179 16.73 -11.59 -10.44
N GLN A 180 16.79 -12.87 -10.81
CA GLN A 180 15.70 -13.59 -11.48
C GLN A 180 14.62 -14.08 -10.51
N VAL A 181 14.91 -14.17 -9.20
CA VAL A 181 13.98 -14.73 -8.20
C VAL A 181 12.71 -13.88 -8.10
N GLY A 182 11.59 -14.47 -8.52
CA GLY A 182 10.29 -13.81 -8.59
C GLY A 182 10.26 -12.62 -9.56
N LEU A 183 11.18 -12.57 -10.54
CA LEU A 183 11.19 -11.55 -11.56
C LEU A 183 9.91 -11.66 -12.41
N ARG A 184 9.27 -10.51 -12.62
CA ARG A 184 8.15 -10.37 -13.56
C ARG A 184 8.41 -9.21 -14.50
N ARG A 185 7.73 -9.23 -15.64
CA ARG A 185 7.50 -8.02 -16.45
C ARG A 185 6.97 -6.92 -15.52
N THR A 186 7.50 -5.69 -15.64
CA THR A 186 7.05 -4.56 -14.83
C THR A 186 5.62 -4.18 -15.21
N LEU A 187 4.65 -4.71 -14.48
CA LEU A 187 3.22 -4.46 -14.62
C LEU A 187 2.68 -3.99 -13.27
N LEU A 188 2.96 -2.75 -12.89
CA LEU A 188 2.68 -2.24 -11.55
C LEU A 188 1.43 -1.35 -11.54
N GLY A 189 0.55 -1.57 -10.57
CA GLY A 189 -0.58 -0.70 -10.26
C GLY A 189 -0.42 -0.02 -8.89
N CYS A 190 -0.61 1.29 -8.85
CA CYS A 190 -0.71 2.11 -7.64
C CYS A 190 -1.97 2.99 -7.74
N TRP A 191 -2.84 2.99 -6.73
CA TRP A 191 -4.07 3.81 -6.77
C TRP A 191 -4.02 5.08 -5.92
N GLY A 192 -2.82 5.43 -5.48
CA GLY A 192 -2.54 6.63 -4.71
C GLY A 192 -2.94 6.51 -3.25
N SER A 193 -2.30 7.30 -2.39
CA SER A 193 -2.52 7.29 -0.94
C SER A 193 -2.41 8.68 -0.36
N PHE A 194 -2.97 8.86 0.83
CA PHE A 194 -3.00 10.09 1.61
C PHE A 194 -3.63 11.26 0.84
N GLN A 195 -4.88 11.55 1.17
CA GLN A 195 -5.61 12.64 0.53
C GLN A 195 -5.03 13.99 0.95
N ASP A 196 -4.86 14.93 0.01
CA ASP A 196 -4.65 16.34 0.35
C ASP A 196 -6.01 17.02 0.58
N PRO A 197 -6.38 17.37 1.83
CA PRO A 197 -7.66 18.01 2.10
C PRO A 197 -7.81 19.39 1.46
N ALA A 198 -6.72 20.04 1.02
CA ALA A 198 -6.79 21.29 0.27
C ALA A 198 -7.41 21.10 -1.13
N VAL A 199 -7.27 19.92 -1.73
CA VAL A 199 -7.72 19.61 -3.09
C VAL A 199 -8.87 18.60 -3.09
N CYS A 200 -8.76 17.55 -2.28
CA CYS A 200 -9.73 16.47 -2.25
C CYS A 200 -11.09 16.92 -1.69
N ASN A 201 -12.11 16.77 -2.53
CA ASN A 201 -13.50 17.03 -2.21
C ASN A 201 -14.37 15.77 -2.38
N PHE A 202 -13.75 14.63 -2.67
CA PHE A 202 -14.40 13.35 -2.95
C PHE A 202 -15.43 13.37 -4.09
N ASN A 203 -15.48 14.42 -4.91
CA ASN A 203 -16.35 14.46 -6.07
C ASN A 203 -15.71 13.72 -7.25
N TYR A 204 -16.45 12.82 -7.88
CA TYR A 204 -15.97 12.08 -9.05
C TYR A 204 -15.53 13.00 -10.19
N LYS A 205 -16.22 14.13 -10.40
CA LYS A 205 -15.91 15.07 -11.48
C LYS A 205 -14.52 15.70 -11.36
N ASP A 206 -14.02 15.80 -10.13
CA ASP A 206 -12.72 16.37 -9.82
C ASP A 206 -11.69 15.28 -9.48
N MET A 207 -12.04 14.00 -9.65
CA MET A 207 -11.26 12.85 -9.20
C MET A 207 -9.87 12.75 -9.81
N THR A 208 -9.74 13.09 -11.08
CA THR A 208 -8.45 13.24 -11.74
C THR A 208 -7.55 14.26 -11.02
N ALA A 209 -8.12 15.41 -10.62
CA ALA A 209 -7.35 16.50 -10.03
C ALA A 209 -6.92 16.18 -8.60
N TRP A 210 -7.85 15.74 -7.74
CA TRP A 210 -7.48 15.41 -6.37
C TRP A 210 -6.70 14.11 -6.25
N GLY A 211 -6.90 13.14 -7.15
CA GLY A 211 -6.09 11.92 -7.20
C GLY A 211 -4.61 12.23 -7.49
N ARG A 212 -4.33 13.16 -8.40
CA ARG A 212 -2.95 13.62 -8.68
C ARG A 212 -2.30 14.39 -7.53
N ALA A 213 -3.10 14.95 -6.61
CA ALA A 213 -2.62 15.71 -5.45
C ALA A 213 -2.32 14.84 -4.22
N MET A 214 -2.62 13.53 -4.28
CA MET A 214 -2.29 12.59 -3.22
C MET A 214 -0.79 12.58 -2.89
N PHE A 215 -0.44 12.41 -1.60
CA PHE A 215 0.97 12.35 -1.17
C PHE A 215 1.66 11.03 -1.50
N VAL A 216 0.95 10.09 -2.12
CA VAL A 216 1.50 9.01 -2.96
C VAL A 216 0.75 9.08 -4.28
N THR A 217 1.44 9.31 -5.40
CA THR A 217 0.76 9.53 -6.68
C THR A 217 0.22 8.22 -7.26
N PRO A 218 -1.05 8.17 -7.69
CA PRO A 218 -1.59 7.03 -8.42
C PRO A 218 -0.88 6.83 -9.76
N GLY A 219 -0.89 5.61 -10.27
CA GLY A 219 -0.39 5.33 -11.60
C GLY A 219 -0.40 3.86 -11.99
N VAL A 220 -0.42 3.65 -13.31
CA VAL A 220 -0.15 2.36 -13.94
C VAL A 220 1.21 2.44 -14.62
N VAL A 221 2.12 1.54 -14.27
CA VAL A 221 3.47 1.48 -14.82
C VAL A 221 3.65 0.18 -15.58
N VAL A 222 3.89 0.28 -16.89
CA VAL A 222 4.12 -0.86 -17.79
C VAL A 222 5.50 -0.71 -18.41
N ASP A 223 6.33 -1.74 -18.24
CA ASP A 223 7.71 -1.80 -18.77
C ASP A 223 8.55 -0.56 -18.39
N GLY A 224 8.38 -0.10 -17.15
CA GLY A 224 9.08 1.07 -16.60
C GLY A 224 8.55 2.43 -17.05
N LYS A 225 7.46 2.48 -17.84
CA LYS A 225 6.83 3.71 -18.30
C LYS A 225 5.53 3.97 -17.53
N LEU A 226 5.36 5.21 -17.04
CA LEU A 226 4.09 5.66 -16.48
C LEU A 226 3.08 5.82 -17.62
N VAL A 227 2.09 4.93 -17.68
CA VAL A 227 1.04 4.91 -18.71
C VAL A 227 -0.01 5.99 -18.43
N THR A 228 -0.47 6.06 -17.19
CA THR A 228 -1.40 7.08 -16.72
C THR A 228 -1.26 7.26 -15.21
N ASN A 229 -1.58 8.45 -14.71
CA ASN A 229 -1.80 8.77 -13.30
C ASN A 229 -3.20 9.39 -13.08
N ASP A 230 -4.11 9.18 -14.02
CA ASP A 230 -5.48 9.66 -13.98
C ASP A 230 -6.38 8.61 -13.30
N LEU A 231 -6.94 8.94 -12.13
CA LEU A 231 -7.79 8.00 -11.39
C LEU A 231 -9.04 7.59 -12.16
N VAL A 232 -9.60 8.46 -13.02
CA VAL A 232 -10.77 8.13 -13.83
C VAL A 232 -10.40 7.09 -14.88
N ASP A 233 -9.30 7.29 -15.60
CA ASP A 233 -8.80 6.32 -16.59
C ASP A 233 -8.44 4.99 -15.94
N ILE A 234 -7.77 5.04 -14.78
CA ILE A 234 -7.43 3.84 -14.01
C ILE A 234 -8.69 3.06 -13.62
N ASN A 235 -9.69 3.74 -13.06
CA ASN A 235 -10.98 3.17 -12.67
C ASN A 235 -11.68 2.49 -13.86
N LEU A 236 -11.86 3.22 -14.96
CA LEU A 236 -12.54 2.71 -16.15
C LEU A 236 -11.79 1.56 -16.84
N GLY A 237 -10.49 1.40 -16.60
CA GLY A 237 -9.69 0.27 -17.07
C GLY A 237 -9.90 -1.03 -16.29
N ILE A 238 -10.54 -1.03 -15.11
CA ILE A 238 -10.67 -2.25 -14.30
C ILE A 238 -11.64 -3.25 -14.94
N ARG A 239 -11.22 -4.51 -15.06
CA ARG A 239 -12.04 -5.65 -15.51
C ARG A 239 -11.91 -6.80 -14.51
N ILE A 240 -13.02 -7.32 -14.02
CA ILE A 240 -13.05 -8.53 -13.21
C ILE A 240 -13.38 -9.69 -14.13
N LEU A 241 -12.35 -10.49 -14.43
CA LEU A 241 -12.49 -11.71 -15.19
C LEU A 241 -12.67 -12.91 -14.26
N LEU A 242 -13.12 -14.00 -14.88
CA LEU A 242 -13.09 -15.34 -14.31
C LEU A 242 -12.09 -16.17 -15.15
N GLY A 243 -12.39 -17.45 -15.36
CA GLY A 243 -11.46 -18.46 -15.84
C GLY A 243 -11.48 -19.58 -14.81
N SER A 244 -10.47 -19.59 -13.95
CA SER A 244 -10.23 -20.64 -12.97
C SER A 244 -10.83 -20.40 -11.58
N SER A 245 -11.91 -19.62 -11.50
CA SER A 245 -12.57 -19.24 -10.25
C SER A 245 -13.91 -19.95 -10.02
N TYR A 246 -14.24 -20.23 -8.76
CA TYR A 246 -15.46 -20.90 -8.28
C TYR A 246 -16.71 -20.01 -8.29
N TYR A 247 -17.00 -19.40 -9.43
CA TYR A 247 -18.18 -18.55 -9.62
C TYR A 247 -18.80 -18.79 -10.99
N ASP A 248 -20.11 -18.65 -11.05
CA ASP A 248 -20.84 -18.50 -12.31
C ASP A 248 -20.68 -17.06 -12.82
N ASP A 249 -20.60 -16.91 -14.14
CA ASP A 249 -20.48 -15.60 -14.77
C ASP A 249 -21.78 -14.79 -14.61
N TRP A 250 -21.69 -13.47 -14.64
CA TRP A 250 -22.83 -12.54 -14.49
C TRP A 250 -23.15 -11.76 -15.76
N THR A 251 -22.59 -12.19 -16.90
CA THR A 251 -22.66 -11.42 -18.14
C THR A 251 -24.07 -11.32 -18.74
N ASP A 252 -24.98 -12.20 -18.32
CA ASP A 252 -26.40 -12.23 -18.66
C ASP A 252 -27.28 -11.43 -17.68
N GLN A 253 -26.74 -10.96 -16.56
CA GLN A 253 -27.48 -10.22 -15.54
C GLN A 253 -27.62 -8.73 -15.86
N GLU A 254 -28.43 -8.00 -15.08
CA GLU A 254 -28.56 -6.56 -15.26
C GLU A 254 -27.27 -5.81 -14.92
N MET A 255 -27.02 -4.69 -15.61
CA MET A 255 -25.97 -3.75 -15.23
C MET A 255 -26.55 -2.71 -14.29
N PHE A 256 -25.86 -2.44 -13.18
CA PHE A 256 -26.21 -1.38 -12.25
C PHE A 256 -25.84 0.01 -12.80
N VAL A 257 -24.67 0.12 -13.45
CA VAL A 257 -24.05 1.38 -13.87
C VAL A 257 -23.61 1.28 -15.33
N ARG A 258 -24.24 2.06 -16.21
CA ARG A 258 -23.90 2.11 -17.65
C ARG A 258 -22.90 3.21 -17.99
N ASN A 259 -22.96 4.32 -17.26
CA ASN A 259 -22.08 5.46 -17.43
C ASN A 259 -21.63 5.96 -16.06
N ASP A 260 -20.40 6.46 -15.99
CA ASP A 260 -19.88 7.13 -14.79
C ASP A 260 -20.45 8.57 -14.67
N PRO A 261 -20.18 9.30 -13.58
CA PRO A 261 -20.65 10.69 -13.40
C PRO A 261 -20.13 11.70 -14.44
N LEU A 262 -19.13 11.34 -15.25
CA LEU A 262 -18.61 12.14 -16.36
C LEU A 262 -19.23 11.75 -17.71
N GLY A 263 -20.07 10.70 -17.75
CA GLY A 263 -20.74 10.20 -18.94
C GLY A 263 -19.95 9.12 -19.68
N ASN A 264 -18.79 8.71 -19.19
CA ASN A 264 -17.97 7.67 -19.83
C ASN A 264 -18.66 6.31 -19.69
N PRO A 265 -18.59 5.44 -20.71
CA PRO A 265 -19.17 4.11 -20.63
C PRO A 265 -18.45 3.25 -19.58
N VAL A 266 -19.23 2.53 -18.76
CA VAL A 266 -18.73 1.60 -17.75
C VAL A 266 -18.95 0.17 -18.23
N ASP A 267 -17.89 -0.64 -18.23
CA ASP A 267 -17.94 -2.03 -18.69
C ASP A 267 -18.79 -2.92 -17.77
N ARG A 268 -19.40 -3.95 -18.33
CA ARG A 268 -20.14 -4.99 -17.59
C ARG A 268 -19.24 -5.80 -16.64
N ARG A 269 -17.96 -5.93 -16.97
CA ARG A 269 -16.92 -6.57 -16.14
C ARG A 269 -16.34 -5.62 -15.09
N HIS A 270 -16.69 -4.34 -15.09
CA HIS A 270 -16.25 -3.39 -14.07
C HIS A 270 -16.91 -3.72 -12.71
N PRO A 271 -16.24 -3.53 -11.56
CA PRO A 271 -16.78 -3.88 -10.25
C PRO A 271 -18.16 -3.30 -9.92
N TRP A 272 -18.48 -2.09 -10.40
CA TRP A 272 -19.84 -1.53 -10.27
C TRP A 272 -20.96 -2.42 -10.84
N ASN A 273 -20.66 -3.26 -11.82
CA ASN A 273 -21.62 -4.12 -12.53
C ASN A 273 -21.48 -5.60 -12.20
N GLN A 274 -20.58 -5.96 -11.28
CA GLN A 274 -20.37 -7.35 -10.91
C GLN A 274 -21.54 -7.88 -10.09
N HIS A 275 -21.93 -9.13 -10.38
CA HIS A 275 -22.71 -9.95 -9.46
C HIS A 275 -21.86 -11.15 -9.03
N THR A 276 -21.77 -11.40 -7.73
CA THR A 276 -20.96 -12.52 -7.20
C THR A 276 -21.85 -13.75 -7.03
N ASN A 277 -21.73 -14.71 -7.93
CA ASN A 277 -22.52 -15.96 -7.92
C ASN A 277 -21.63 -17.14 -7.52
N PRO A 278 -21.46 -17.45 -6.22
CA PRO A 278 -20.54 -18.50 -5.77
C PRO A 278 -21.02 -19.89 -6.22
N HIS A 279 -20.10 -20.67 -6.78
CA HIS A 279 -20.34 -22.04 -7.21
C HIS A 279 -19.31 -22.97 -6.56
N PRO A 280 -19.59 -23.49 -5.34
CA PRO A 280 -18.71 -24.45 -4.70
C PRO A 280 -18.55 -25.72 -5.53
N GLN A 281 -17.30 -26.08 -5.83
CA GLN A 281 -17.00 -27.24 -6.67
C GLN A 281 -15.69 -27.91 -6.24
N LYS A 282 -15.43 -29.12 -6.77
CA LYS A 282 -14.16 -29.81 -6.56
C LYS A 282 -13.04 -29.03 -7.23
N ARG A 283 -11.90 -28.91 -6.56
CA ARG A 283 -10.68 -28.31 -7.12
C ARG A 283 -10.15 -29.15 -8.29
N ASP A 284 -9.95 -28.48 -9.41
CA ASP A 284 -9.30 -29.01 -10.61
C ASP A 284 -8.29 -27.98 -11.15
N LEU A 285 -7.00 -28.35 -11.16
CA LEU A 285 -5.92 -27.43 -11.56
C LEU A 285 -5.92 -27.16 -13.08
N ASP A 286 -6.59 -27.98 -13.86
CA ASP A 286 -6.72 -27.81 -15.31
C ASP A 286 -7.97 -26.99 -15.71
N ASP A 287 -8.82 -26.62 -14.74
CA ASP A 287 -10.03 -25.81 -14.93
C ASP A 287 -10.16 -24.79 -13.79
N LYS A 288 -11.01 -25.05 -12.79
CA LYS A 288 -11.30 -24.14 -11.69
C LYS A 288 -10.67 -24.64 -10.39
N TYR A 289 -9.83 -23.80 -9.80
CA TYR A 289 -9.04 -24.18 -8.62
C TYR A 289 -8.96 -23.14 -7.51
N SER A 290 -9.64 -21.99 -7.64
CA SER A 290 -9.54 -20.90 -6.66
C SER A 290 -10.86 -20.18 -6.40
N TRP A 291 -11.01 -19.65 -5.17
CA TRP A 291 -12.04 -18.65 -4.86
C TRP A 291 -11.61 -17.24 -5.25
N VAL A 292 -10.35 -17.03 -5.60
CA VAL A 292 -9.87 -15.72 -6.06
C VAL A 292 -10.34 -15.52 -7.51
N MET A 293 -10.92 -14.36 -7.81
CA MET A 293 -11.26 -13.94 -9.18
C MET A 293 -10.01 -13.44 -9.93
N SER A 294 -10.14 -13.04 -11.20
CA SER A 294 -9.02 -12.55 -12.00
C SER A 294 -9.19 -11.07 -12.38
N PRO A 295 -8.91 -10.13 -11.46
CA PRO A 295 -8.80 -8.71 -11.80
C PRO A 295 -7.72 -8.49 -12.86
N ARG A 296 -8.04 -7.69 -13.87
CA ARG A 296 -7.13 -7.24 -14.92
C ARG A 296 -7.36 -5.75 -15.16
N TRP A 297 -6.32 -5.08 -15.67
CA TRP A 297 -6.43 -3.71 -16.14
C TRP A 297 -6.38 -3.69 -17.66
N TYR A 298 -7.43 -3.18 -18.27
CA TYR A 298 -7.58 -3.09 -19.71
C TYR A 298 -6.93 -1.81 -20.22
N ASP A 299 -5.88 -1.95 -21.04
CA ASP A 299 -5.11 -0.82 -21.58
C ASP A 299 -5.66 -0.28 -22.91
N GLY A 300 -6.81 -0.78 -23.35
CA GLY A 300 -7.41 -0.52 -24.66
C GLY A 300 -7.12 -1.61 -25.70
N GLN A 301 -6.24 -2.57 -25.40
CA GLN A 301 -5.92 -3.71 -26.26
C GLN A 301 -5.97 -5.02 -25.48
N ASP A 302 -5.21 -5.11 -24.38
CA ASP A 302 -4.99 -6.32 -23.59
C ASP A 302 -5.51 -6.20 -22.16
N HIS A 303 -5.75 -7.35 -21.53
CA HIS A 303 -6.13 -7.45 -20.12
C HIS A 303 -4.88 -7.74 -19.27
N LEU A 304 -4.23 -6.69 -18.78
CA LEU A 304 -2.96 -6.80 -18.08
C LEU A 304 -3.15 -7.35 -16.66
N ALA A 305 -2.40 -8.39 -16.32
CA ALA A 305 -2.28 -8.94 -14.97
C ALA A 305 -1.32 -8.09 -14.12
N LEU A 306 -1.75 -6.86 -13.80
CA LEU A 306 -1.01 -5.95 -12.93
C LEU A 306 -0.78 -6.61 -11.56
N ASP A 307 0.42 -6.42 -11.02
CA ASP A 307 0.72 -6.64 -9.62
C ASP A 307 0.99 -5.31 -8.91
N THR A 308 1.09 -5.42 -7.60
CA THR A 308 1.25 -4.27 -6.72
C THR A 308 2.69 -4.09 -6.26
N GLY A 309 3.59 -4.99 -6.64
CA GLY A 309 4.94 -5.07 -6.07
C GLY A 309 4.93 -5.28 -4.56
N GLY A 310 3.86 -5.87 -4.01
CA GLY A 310 3.61 -5.97 -2.58
C GLY A 310 3.20 -4.66 -1.91
N GLY A 311 2.83 -3.65 -2.71
CA GLY A 311 2.42 -2.29 -2.32
C GLY A 311 3.53 -1.25 -2.49
N PRO A 312 4.59 -1.30 -1.66
CA PRO A 312 5.67 -0.32 -1.67
C PRO A 312 6.34 -0.08 -3.02
N LEU A 313 6.65 -1.15 -3.76
CA LEU A 313 7.36 -1.02 -5.03
C LEU A 313 6.52 -0.26 -6.06
N ALA A 314 5.23 -0.57 -6.20
CA ALA A 314 4.35 0.16 -7.12
C ALA A 314 4.16 1.63 -6.72
N ARG A 315 4.00 1.91 -5.42
CA ARG A 315 3.86 3.29 -4.90
C ARG A 315 5.08 4.15 -5.19
N LEU A 316 6.26 3.63 -4.86
CA LEU A 316 7.52 4.35 -5.04
C LEU A 316 7.79 4.58 -6.54
N TRP A 317 7.54 3.58 -7.38
CA TRP A 317 7.74 3.70 -8.83
C TRP A 317 6.80 4.72 -9.47
N SER A 318 5.51 4.64 -9.16
CA SER A 318 4.49 5.57 -9.68
C SER A 318 4.78 7.01 -9.23
N THR A 319 5.09 7.18 -7.94
CA THR A 319 5.42 8.49 -7.36
C THR A 319 6.70 9.07 -7.98
N ALA A 320 7.77 8.27 -8.08
CA ALA A 320 9.03 8.68 -8.68
C ALA A 320 8.84 9.20 -10.10
N LEU A 321 8.19 8.41 -10.96
CA LEU A 321 7.99 8.75 -12.38
C LEU A 321 7.02 9.91 -12.59
N SER A 322 6.01 10.04 -11.72
CA SER A 322 5.05 11.14 -11.84
C SER A 322 5.68 12.50 -11.54
N GLY A 323 6.65 12.56 -10.61
CA GLY A 323 7.32 13.82 -10.25
C GLY A 323 6.40 14.85 -9.59
N LEU A 324 5.21 14.45 -9.12
CA LEU A 324 4.18 15.37 -8.60
C LEU A 324 4.28 15.62 -7.08
N VAL A 325 5.02 14.79 -6.34
CA VAL A 325 5.04 14.81 -4.87
C VAL A 325 6.21 15.64 -4.34
N ASP A 326 5.90 16.63 -3.50
CA ASP A 326 6.81 17.30 -2.56
C ASP A 326 6.08 17.52 -1.23
N VAL A 327 6.43 16.72 -0.23
CA VAL A 327 5.78 16.70 1.09
C VAL A 327 6.57 17.56 2.07
N GLY A 328 6.57 18.88 1.85
CA GLY A 328 7.27 19.83 2.70
C GLY A 328 8.78 19.57 2.80
N GLY A 329 9.39 19.00 1.76
CA GLY A 329 10.78 18.56 1.76
C GLY A 329 11.10 17.28 2.52
N TYR A 330 10.15 16.67 3.24
CA TYR A 330 10.36 15.36 3.90
C TYR A 330 10.40 14.22 2.89
N VAL A 331 9.56 14.29 1.84
CA VAL A 331 9.51 13.30 0.77
C VAL A 331 9.38 14.02 -0.57
N LYS A 332 10.19 13.67 -1.55
CA LYS A 332 10.22 14.34 -2.85
C LYS A 332 10.44 13.36 -4.00
N ALA A 333 9.55 13.39 -4.98
CA ALA A 333 9.75 12.71 -6.26
C ALA A 333 10.75 13.49 -7.13
N THR A 334 11.72 12.81 -7.73
CA THR A 334 12.76 13.45 -8.55
C THR A 334 12.52 13.29 -10.06
N GLY A 335 11.54 12.47 -10.45
CA GLY A 335 11.33 12.00 -11.83
C GLY A 335 11.98 10.63 -12.11
N SER A 336 12.95 10.20 -11.30
CA SER A 336 13.65 8.91 -11.45
C SER A 336 13.91 8.16 -10.14
N SER A 337 13.60 8.79 -9.02
CA SER A 337 13.81 8.31 -7.65
C SER A 337 12.84 9.01 -6.69
N VAL A 338 12.85 8.58 -5.43
CA VAL A 338 12.18 9.27 -4.32
C VAL A 338 13.22 9.59 -3.25
N GLN A 339 13.37 10.86 -2.93
CA GLN A 339 14.18 11.33 -1.80
C GLN A 339 13.32 11.38 -0.53
N ILE A 340 13.85 10.86 0.58
CA ILE A 340 13.21 10.82 1.89
C ILE A 340 14.18 11.44 2.91
N ASN A 341 13.84 12.61 3.41
CA ASN A 341 14.64 13.38 4.35
C ASN A 341 14.08 13.20 5.77
N LEU A 342 14.84 12.53 6.64
CA LEU A 342 14.47 12.33 8.04
C LEU A 342 15.23 13.32 8.94
N PRO A 343 14.53 14.06 9.81
CA PRO A 343 15.13 15.11 10.64
C PRO A 343 16.06 14.52 11.70
N LYS A 344 16.84 15.39 12.36
CA LYS A 344 17.63 15.01 13.55
C LYS A 344 16.72 14.37 14.61
N THR A 345 17.21 13.31 15.24
CA THR A 345 16.55 12.60 16.35
C THR A 345 17.38 12.73 17.63
N ALA A 346 17.03 11.99 18.69
CA ALA A 346 17.71 12.09 19.98
C ALA A 346 19.21 11.72 19.88
N LEU A 347 19.52 10.66 19.13
CA LEU A 347 20.87 10.07 19.06
C LEU A 347 21.51 10.17 17.68
N LYS A 348 20.73 10.43 16.62
CA LYS A 348 21.22 10.47 15.23
C LYS A 348 20.99 11.84 14.57
N GLY A 349 21.97 12.27 13.77
CA GLY A 349 21.85 13.44 12.88
C GLY A 349 20.75 13.27 11.83
N PRO A 350 20.41 14.32 11.07
CA PRO A 350 19.51 14.18 9.93
C PRO A 350 20.09 13.24 8.87
N VAL A 351 19.24 12.51 8.16
CA VAL A 351 19.65 11.63 7.05
C VAL A 351 18.77 11.88 5.82
N SER A 352 19.37 11.73 4.63
CA SER A 352 18.65 11.71 3.36
C SER A 352 18.80 10.32 2.77
N LEU A 353 17.69 9.62 2.62
CA LEU A 353 17.59 8.32 1.97
C LEU A 353 17.05 8.52 0.56
N GLU A 354 17.50 7.75 -0.41
CA GLU A 354 17.01 7.85 -1.79
C GLU A 354 16.66 6.47 -2.33
N TRP A 355 15.37 6.21 -2.51
CA TRP A 355 14.94 5.03 -3.24
C TRP A 355 15.09 5.30 -4.74
N LYS A 356 15.84 4.46 -5.44
CA LYS A 356 16.03 4.55 -6.89
C LYS A 356 15.19 3.49 -7.58
N ILE A 357 14.68 3.82 -8.76
CA ILE A 357 14.02 2.84 -9.61
C ILE A 357 15.00 1.67 -9.87
N PRO A 358 14.63 0.42 -9.56
CA PRO A 358 15.56 -0.69 -9.58
C PRO A 358 15.98 -1.07 -11.00
N VAL A 359 17.28 -1.35 -11.15
CA VAL A 359 17.89 -1.72 -12.44
C VAL A 359 17.52 -3.13 -12.88
N HIS A 360 17.25 -4.02 -11.94
CA HIS A 360 16.89 -5.43 -12.19
C HIS A 360 15.38 -5.64 -12.42
N GLY A 361 14.59 -4.56 -12.47
CA GLY A 361 13.15 -4.64 -12.70
C GLY A 361 12.37 -5.03 -11.44
N SER A 362 11.23 -5.70 -11.64
CA SER A 362 10.30 -6.09 -10.57
C SER A 362 10.57 -7.52 -10.10
N ASN A 363 11.48 -7.70 -9.14
CA ASN A 363 11.83 -9.00 -8.55
C ASN A 363 11.55 -9.05 -7.03
N THR A 364 11.86 -10.17 -6.39
CA THR A 364 11.58 -10.38 -4.95
C THR A 364 12.35 -9.45 -4.03
N LEU A 365 13.66 -9.28 -4.25
CA LEU A 365 14.49 -8.42 -3.40
C LEU A 365 14.09 -6.95 -3.50
N GLU A 366 13.76 -6.47 -4.70
CA GLU A 366 13.35 -5.07 -4.89
C GLU A 366 11.98 -4.78 -4.28
N ARG A 367 11.07 -5.76 -4.25
CA ARG A 367 9.81 -5.64 -3.49
C ARG A 367 10.05 -5.54 -1.97
N ASN A 368 11.04 -6.27 -1.45
CA ASN A 368 11.42 -6.23 -0.04
C ASN A 368 12.16 -4.93 0.31
N ARG A 369 13.11 -4.50 -0.51
CA ARG A 369 13.82 -3.20 -0.36
C ARG A 369 12.83 -2.05 -0.39
N ALA A 370 11.93 -2.01 -1.36
CA ALA A 370 10.89 -0.99 -1.45
C ALA A 370 10.04 -0.90 -0.17
N ARG A 371 9.74 -2.04 0.49
CA ARG A 371 8.99 -2.07 1.75
C ARG A 371 9.72 -1.36 2.88
N THR A 372 11.02 -1.59 3.00
CA THR A 372 11.86 -0.88 3.97
C THR A 372 11.93 0.62 3.70
N TYR A 373 12.08 1.02 2.44
CA TYR A 373 12.06 2.45 2.08
C TYR A 373 10.70 3.10 2.33
N PHE A 374 9.60 2.38 2.10
CA PHE A 374 8.26 2.94 2.32
C PHE A 374 7.91 3.10 3.81
N GLN A 375 8.53 2.32 4.71
CA GLN A 375 8.47 2.61 6.15
C GLN A 375 9.04 4.00 6.47
N ALA A 376 10.18 4.36 5.88
CA ALA A 376 10.76 5.70 6.02
C ALA A 376 9.93 6.78 5.31
N TYR A 377 9.35 6.46 4.15
CA TYR A 377 8.43 7.34 3.41
C TYR A 377 7.22 7.71 4.28
N ALA A 378 6.53 6.72 4.85
CA ALA A 378 5.37 6.92 5.69
C ALA A 378 5.70 7.76 6.94
N ALA A 379 6.88 7.54 7.54
CA ALA A 379 7.37 8.35 8.66
C ALA A 379 7.60 9.82 8.25
N GLY A 380 8.19 10.06 7.08
CA GLY A 380 8.40 11.40 6.51
C GLY A 380 7.06 12.12 6.23
N CYS A 381 6.11 11.43 5.62
CA CYS A 381 4.76 11.96 5.41
C CYS A 381 4.03 12.26 6.73
N ALA A 382 4.14 11.37 7.72
CA ALA A 382 3.49 11.57 9.02
C ALA A 382 4.03 12.79 9.78
N LEU A 383 5.31 13.15 9.61
CA LEU A 383 5.87 14.40 10.16
C LEU A 383 5.13 15.62 9.58
N TYR A 384 4.97 15.67 8.26
CA TYR A 384 4.23 16.74 7.59
C TYR A 384 2.74 16.76 7.98
N PHE A 385 2.09 15.59 8.05
CA PHE A 385 0.68 15.51 8.44
C PHE A 385 0.46 15.98 9.88
N ALA A 386 1.40 15.67 10.79
CA ALA A 386 1.33 16.15 12.17
C ALA A 386 1.51 17.67 12.26
N GLU A 387 2.40 18.26 11.45
CA GLU A 387 2.53 19.71 11.33
C GLU A 387 1.22 20.35 10.86
N LYS A 388 0.59 19.80 9.81
CA LYS A 388 -0.70 20.28 9.29
C LYS A 388 -1.85 20.10 10.27
N ALA A 389 -1.91 18.99 10.99
CA ALA A 389 -2.90 18.80 12.06
C ALA A 389 -2.72 19.84 13.17
N LEU A 390 -1.47 20.14 13.57
CA LEU A 390 -1.18 21.17 14.57
C LEU A 390 -1.53 22.59 14.08
N GLU A 391 -1.32 22.90 12.80
CA GLU A 391 -1.76 24.18 12.19
C GLU A 391 -3.28 24.36 12.32
N GLU A 392 -4.08 23.34 11.98
CA GLU A 392 -5.54 23.35 12.11
C GLU A 392 -5.97 23.54 13.58
N ILE A 393 -5.38 22.78 14.51
CA ILE A 393 -5.69 22.84 15.95
C ILE A 393 -5.36 24.23 16.51
N ARG A 394 -4.19 24.78 16.20
CA ARG A 394 -3.76 26.11 16.69
C ARG A 394 -4.62 27.24 16.16
N ALA A 395 -5.20 27.06 14.97
CA ALA A 395 -6.15 27.99 14.39
C ALA A 395 -7.59 27.81 14.91
N GLY A 396 -7.83 26.88 15.85
CA GLY A 396 -9.15 26.59 16.41
C GLY A 396 -10.07 25.77 15.49
N ARG A 397 -9.56 25.24 14.38
CA ARG A 397 -10.33 24.42 13.42
C ARG A 397 -10.31 22.95 13.84
N THR A 398 -11.07 22.63 14.90
CA THR A 398 -11.08 21.29 15.53
C THR A 398 -12.36 20.49 15.28
N LYS A 399 -13.27 20.96 14.41
CA LYS A 399 -14.39 20.16 13.93
C LYS A 399 -13.85 19.03 13.07
N THR A 400 -14.14 17.77 13.41
CA THR A 400 -13.54 16.58 12.76
C THR A 400 -14.50 15.77 11.90
N TRP A 401 -15.79 16.11 11.90
CA TRP A 401 -16.83 15.40 11.16
C TRP A 401 -17.86 16.37 10.56
N GLU A 402 -18.33 16.08 9.34
CA GLU A 402 -19.33 16.85 8.61
C GLU A 402 -20.64 16.06 8.46
N LYS A 403 -21.77 16.76 8.57
CA LYS A 403 -23.09 16.13 8.44
C LYS A 403 -23.37 15.77 6.98
N PHE A 404 -24.02 14.63 6.77
CA PHE A 404 -24.49 14.18 5.47
C PHE A 404 -25.90 13.58 5.55
N GLU A 405 -26.50 13.35 4.39
CA GLU A 405 -27.72 12.57 4.20
C GLU A 405 -27.43 11.45 3.21
N VAL A 406 -28.00 10.27 3.45
CA VAL A 406 -27.85 9.13 2.52
C VAL A 406 -28.83 9.35 1.37
N PRO A 407 -28.38 9.39 0.11
CA PRO A 407 -29.26 9.55 -1.03
C PRO A 407 -30.09 8.28 -1.26
N ASP A 408 -31.28 8.41 -1.84
CA ASP A 408 -32.09 7.26 -2.25
C ASP A 408 -31.41 6.47 -3.37
N GLU A 409 -30.78 7.18 -4.32
CA GLU A 409 -30.06 6.63 -5.47
C GLU A 409 -28.67 7.26 -5.55
N GLY A 410 -27.63 6.46 -5.81
CA GLY A 410 -26.28 6.99 -5.92
C GLY A 410 -25.24 5.94 -6.29
N ILE A 411 -24.12 6.40 -6.82
CA ILE A 411 -22.93 5.57 -7.03
C ILE A 411 -21.73 6.25 -6.37
N GLY A 412 -20.80 5.45 -5.89
CA GLY A 412 -19.53 5.93 -5.35
C GLY A 412 -18.41 4.96 -5.66
N CYS A 413 -17.20 5.50 -5.73
CA CYS A 413 -15.99 4.71 -5.69
C CYS A 413 -14.97 5.35 -4.74
N GLY A 414 -14.38 4.53 -3.87
CA GLY A 414 -13.27 4.90 -3.01
C GLY A 414 -11.99 4.36 -3.62
N PHE A 415 -10.93 5.16 -3.61
CA PHE A 415 -9.59 4.78 -4.05
C PHE A 415 -8.58 5.14 -2.96
N THR A 416 -7.74 4.18 -2.62
CA THR A 416 -6.57 4.36 -1.76
C THR A 416 -5.56 3.24 -2.06
N GLU A 417 -4.43 3.28 -1.37
CA GLU A 417 -3.47 2.19 -1.30
C GLU A 417 -3.63 1.49 0.05
N ALA A 418 -3.91 0.19 0.04
CA ALA A 418 -3.73 -0.62 1.23
C ALA A 418 -2.23 -0.84 1.50
N VAL A 419 -1.90 -1.43 2.65
CA VAL A 419 -0.50 -1.80 2.97
C VAL A 419 0.12 -2.67 1.87
N ARG A 420 -0.69 -3.40 1.11
CA ARG A 420 -0.21 -4.35 0.08
C ARG A 420 -0.41 -3.87 -1.35
N GLY A 421 -0.90 -2.65 -1.59
CA GLY A 421 -1.16 -2.15 -2.95
C GLY A 421 -2.55 -1.58 -3.17
N VAL A 422 -2.94 -1.52 -4.44
CA VAL A 422 -4.23 -1.07 -4.95
C VAL A 422 -5.43 -1.50 -4.09
N LEU A 423 -6.25 -0.55 -3.65
CA LEU A 423 -7.52 -0.81 -2.98
C LEU A 423 -8.63 0.12 -3.48
N SER A 424 -9.67 -0.48 -4.05
CA SER A 424 -10.86 0.25 -4.50
C SER A 424 -12.11 -0.39 -3.95
N HIS A 425 -13.06 0.45 -3.58
CA HIS A 425 -14.39 0.05 -3.18
C HIS A 425 -15.37 0.69 -4.14
N HIS A 426 -16.26 -0.10 -4.74
CA HIS A 426 -17.29 0.39 -5.64
C HIS A 426 -18.66 0.09 -5.05
N MET A 427 -19.49 1.12 -4.90
CA MET A 427 -20.81 1.02 -4.28
C MET A 427 -21.89 1.59 -5.19
N VAL A 428 -23.07 0.95 -5.18
CA VAL A 428 -24.32 1.43 -5.76
C VAL A 428 -25.39 1.43 -4.68
N ILE A 429 -26.14 2.52 -4.59
CA ILE A 429 -27.26 2.72 -3.67
C ILE A 429 -28.54 2.76 -4.50
N ARG A 430 -29.55 1.98 -4.09
CA ARG A 430 -30.95 2.05 -4.57
C ARG A 430 -31.90 2.02 -3.39
N ASP A 431 -32.96 2.82 -3.42
CA ASP A 431 -33.92 2.97 -2.31
C ASP A 431 -33.26 3.17 -0.92
N GLY A 432 -32.17 3.94 -0.87
CA GLY A 432 -31.41 4.22 0.36
C GLY A 432 -30.67 3.01 0.95
N LYS A 433 -30.48 1.94 0.16
CA LYS A 433 -29.82 0.69 0.55
C LYS A 433 -28.68 0.37 -0.40
N ILE A 434 -27.70 -0.39 0.09
CA ILE A 434 -26.65 -0.95 -0.76
C ILE A 434 -27.29 -1.93 -1.74
N ALA A 435 -27.29 -1.57 -3.02
CA ALA A 435 -27.73 -2.43 -4.12
C ALA A 435 -26.57 -3.25 -4.70
N ASN A 436 -25.36 -2.68 -4.69
CA ASN A 436 -24.15 -3.39 -5.07
C ASN A 436 -22.94 -2.86 -4.29
N TYR A 437 -22.01 -3.74 -3.90
CA TYR A 437 -20.77 -3.34 -3.21
C TYR A 437 -19.64 -4.34 -3.47
N HIS A 438 -18.57 -3.87 -4.12
CA HIS A 438 -17.43 -4.72 -4.48
C HIS A 438 -16.11 -4.05 -4.08
N PRO A 439 -15.46 -4.53 -3.02
CA PRO A 439 -14.09 -4.15 -2.70
C PRO A 439 -13.10 -5.03 -3.48
N TYR A 440 -12.14 -4.41 -4.16
CA TYR A 440 -10.99 -5.07 -4.78
C TYR A 440 -9.69 -4.66 -4.10
N PRO A 441 -9.28 -5.38 -3.03
CA PRO A 441 -7.96 -5.24 -2.41
C PRO A 441 -6.84 -5.71 -3.34
N PRO A 442 -5.56 -5.54 -2.92
CA PRO A 442 -4.42 -5.89 -3.78
C PRO A 442 -4.23 -7.40 -3.95
N THR A 443 -4.54 -8.21 -2.94
CA THR A 443 -4.35 -9.68 -3.01
C THR A 443 -5.16 -10.33 -4.13
N PRO A 444 -6.43 -9.97 -4.41
CA PRO A 444 -7.12 -10.40 -5.62
C PRO A 444 -6.35 -10.17 -6.92
N TRP A 445 -5.60 -9.08 -7.05
CA TRP A 445 -4.75 -8.84 -8.21
C TRP A 445 -3.53 -9.77 -8.19
N ASN A 446 -2.79 -9.81 -7.08
CA ASN A 446 -1.55 -10.56 -6.99
C ASN A 446 -1.75 -12.09 -7.02
N ALA A 447 -2.81 -12.57 -6.38
CA ALA A 447 -3.15 -13.99 -6.21
C ALA A 447 -4.22 -14.47 -7.19
N SER A 448 -4.59 -13.66 -8.19
CA SER A 448 -5.54 -14.10 -9.21
C SER A 448 -5.05 -15.38 -9.87
N PRO A 449 -5.93 -16.34 -10.17
CA PRO A 449 -5.56 -17.48 -10.98
C PRO A 449 -5.47 -17.08 -12.47
N THR A 450 -5.18 -18.05 -13.31
CA THR A 450 -5.27 -17.91 -14.77
C THR A 450 -6.68 -17.48 -15.19
N ASP A 451 -6.77 -16.47 -16.04
CA ASP A 451 -8.05 -15.92 -16.50
C ASP A 451 -8.63 -16.65 -17.72
N SER A 452 -9.80 -16.22 -18.17
CA SER A 452 -10.50 -16.76 -19.35
C SER A 452 -9.73 -16.60 -20.68
N TYR A 453 -8.67 -15.79 -20.73
CA TYR A 453 -7.79 -15.64 -21.89
C TYR A 453 -6.51 -16.49 -21.76
N GLY A 454 -6.36 -17.26 -20.68
CA GLY A 454 -5.18 -18.07 -20.42
C GLY A 454 -4.00 -17.28 -19.83
N THR A 455 -4.22 -16.04 -19.37
CA THR A 455 -3.15 -15.24 -18.75
C THR A 455 -3.06 -15.56 -17.26
N ALA A 456 -1.92 -16.13 -16.85
CA ALA A 456 -1.60 -16.42 -15.46
C ALA A 456 -1.55 -15.15 -14.60
N GLY A 457 -1.92 -15.28 -13.32
CA GLY A 457 -1.80 -14.18 -12.38
C GLY A 457 -0.39 -13.97 -11.84
N PRO A 458 -0.17 -12.89 -11.07
CA PRO A 458 1.17 -12.50 -10.63
C PRO A 458 1.93 -13.53 -9.82
N TYR A 459 1.29 -14.23 -8.88
CA TYR A 459 1.97 -15.25 -8.09
C TYR A 459 2.36 -16.47 -8.96
N GLU A 460 1.49 -16.90 -9.87
CA GLU A 460 1.78 -18.02 -10.77
C GLU A 460 2.94 -17.67 -11.70
N ASP A 461 2.88 -16.50 -12.35
CA ASP A 461 3.91 -16.00 -13.26
C ASP A 461 5.25 -15.78 -12.56
N ALA A 462 5.28 -15.15 -11.38
CA ALA A 462 6.52 -14.93 -10.63
C ALA A 462 7.19 -16.25 -10.21
N VAL A 463 6.41 -17.24 -9.76
CA VAL A 463 6.95 -18.54 -9.33
C VAL A 463 7.45 -19.36 -10.51
N GLN A 464 6.76 -19.34 -11.65
CA GLN A 464 7.22 -20.00 -12.89
C GLN A 464 8.55 -19.45 -13.39
N ASN A 465 8.83 -18.17 -13.14
CA ASN A 465 10.06 -17.48 -13.53
C ASN A 465 11.21 -17.60 -12.51
N THR A 466 11.04 -18.31 -11.39
CA THR A 466 12.03 -18.41 -10.29
C THR A 466 12.94 -19.62 -10.39
#